data_AF-A0A059AZK2-F1
#
_entry.id   AF-A0A059AZK2-F1
#
_cell.length_a   1.000
_cell.length_b   1.000
_cell.length_c   1.000
_cell.angle_alpha   90.00
_cell.angle_beta   90.00
_cell.angle_gamma   90.00
#
_symmetry.space_group_name_H-M   'P 1'
#
loop_
_entity.id
_entity.type
_entity.pdbx_description
1 polymer ?
#
loop_
_entity_poly.entity_id
_entity_poly.type
_entity_poly.pdbx_seq_one_letter_code
_entity_poly.pdbx_strand_id
1 'polypeptide(L)'
;MQLYNLPLMLTSMNYPSWSAQINSLLLGYNLMGYVDGTILCSSNTITIYGKAIVNPSYSHWVHRDQLLLHAIIASTSNSIVPPIASTKTPHEAWNLFANKTHCMSSISRSI
;
A
#
# COMPACT_ATOMS: atom_id res chain seq x y z
N MET A 1 -12.72 6.93 0.22
CA MET A 1 -12.14 6.56 1.52
C MET A 1 -11.65 7.84 2.17
N GLN A 2 -12.36 8.39 3.18
CA GLN A 2 -11.88 9.56 3.91
C GLN A 2 -10.88 9.08 4.97
N LEU A 3 -9.61 9.44 4.80
CA LEU A 3 -8.48 8.99 5.62
C LEU A 3 -8.16 9.94 6.79
N TYR A 4 -9.05 10.89 7.08
CA TYR A 4 -8.67 12.11 7.78
C TYR A 4 -8.28 11.95 9.25
N ASN A 5 -8.46 10.76 9.86
CA ASN A 5 -8.14 10.51 11.28
C ASN A 5 -7.62 9.08 11.51
N LEU A 6 -6.47 8.70 10.93
CA LEU A 6 -5.75 7.54 11.45
C LEU A 6 -5.09 7.95 12.78
N PRO A 7 -5.44 7.32 13.92
CA PRO A 7 -4.95 7.75 15.24
C PRO A 7 -3.45 7.50 15.41
N LEU A 8 -2.86 6.63 14.58
CA LEU A 8 -1.45 6.29 14.60
C LEU A 8 -0.81 6.51 13.23
N MET A 9 0.18 7.40 13.18
CA MET A 9 1.05 7.59 12.02
C MET A 9 2.30 6.72 12.15
N LEU A 10 2.82 6.20 11.03
CA LEU A 10 4.04 5.42 11.01
C LEU A 10 5.25 6.27 11.41
N THR A 11 6.01 5.76 12.36
CA THR A 11 7.32 6.25 12.80
C THR A 11 8.31 5.07 12.79
N SER A 12 9.59 5.34 13.04
CA SER A 12 10.61 4.29 13.14
C SER A 12 10.37 3.29 14.28
N MET A 13 9.52 3.64 15.26
CA MET A 13 9.39 2.90 16.52
C MET A 13 8.08 2.12 16.66
N ASN A 14 7.09 2.36 15.79
CA ASN A 14 5.72 1.85 16.00
C ASN A 14 5.19 1.01 14.84
N TYR A 15 6.06 0.51 13.97
CA TYR A 15 5.66 -0.29 12.81
C TYR A 15 4.70 -1.46 13.13
N PRO A 16 4.90 -2.27 14.19
CA PRO A 16 3.95 -3.34 14.52
C PRO A 16 2.52 -2.83 14.79
N SER A 17 2.38 -1.76 15.56
CA SER A 17 1.07 -1.17 15.87
C SER A 17 0.45 -0.48 14.66
N TRP A 18 1.25 0.25 13.87
CA TRP A 18 0.79 0.90 12.65
C TRP A 18 0.34 -0.13 11.60
N SER A 19 1.13 -1.18 11.37
CA SER A 19 0.80 -2.22 10.40
C SER A 19 -0.45 -2.99 10.79
N ALA A 20 -0.66 -3.27 12.09
CA ALA A 20 -1.90 -3.88 12.57
C ALA A 20 -3.13 -3.00 12.28
N GLN A 21 -3.04 -1.69 12.50
CA GLN A 21 -4.12 -0.73 12.21
C GLN A 21 -4.45 -0.69 10.70
N ILE A 22 -3.43 -0.57 9.86
CA ILE A 22 -3.63 -0.53 8.41
C ILE A 22 -4.17 -1.87 7.90
N ASN A 23 -3.61 -3.00 8.34
CA ASN A 23 -4.10 -4.34 7.98
C ASN A 23 -5.59 -4.53 8.32
N SER A 24 -6.00 -4.14 9.53
CA SER A 24 -7.40 -4.22 9.95
C SER A 24 -8.32 -3.39 9.03
N LEU A 25 -7.89 -2.18 8.66
CA LEU A 25 -8.63 -1.31 7.73
C LEU A 25 -8.73 -1.96 6.34
N LEU A 26 -7.63 -2.48 5.81
CA LEU A 26 -7.59 -3.08 4.47
C LEU A 26 -8.41 -4.36 4.36
N LEU A 27 -8.41 -5.18 5.41
CA LEU A 27 -9.29 -6.35 5.49
C LEU A 27 -10.75 -5.92 5.50
N GLY A 28 -11.11 -4.89 6.28
CA GLY A 28 -12.47 -4.35 6.34
C GLY A 28 -12.99 -3.83 4.99
N TYR A 29 -12.11 -3.29 4.14
CA TYR A 29 -12.46 -2.81 2.79
C TYR A 29 -12.21 -3.82 1.67
N ASN A 30 -11.75 -5.04 2.00
CA ASN A 30 -11.31 -6.04 1.02
C ASN A 30 -10.27 -5.49 0.02
N LEU A 31 -9.29 -4.76 0.53
CA LEU A 31 -8.20 -4.13 -0.22
C LEU A 31 -6.83 -4.78 0.06
N MET A 32 -6.76 -5.77 0.95
CA MET A 32 -5.50 -6.43 1.31
C MET A 32 -4.75 -6.98 0.09
N GLY A 33 -5.51 -7.43 -0.91
CA GLY A 33 -4.94 -8.00 -2.13
C GLY A 33 -4.07 -7.04 -2.97
N TYR A 34 -4.24 -5.72 -2.80
CA TYR A 34 -3.38 -4.72 -3.45
C TYR A 34 -2.02 -4.58 -2.73
N VAL A 35 -1.98 -4.91 -1.44
CA VAL A 35 -0.78 -4.83 -0.60
C VAL A 35 0.03 -6.11 -0.67
N ASP A 36 -0.61 -7.28 -0.63
CA ASP A 36 0.09 -8.56 -0.75
C ASP A 36 0.36 -8.99 -2.21
N GLY A 37 -0.23 -8.27 -3.18
CA GLY A 37 -0.05 -8.50 -4.61
C GLY A 37 -0.95 -9.59 -5.20
N THR A 38 -1.91 -10.12 -4.43
CA THR A 38 -2.86 -11.14 -4.92
C THR A 38 -3.92 -10.58 -5.87
N ILE A 39 -4.26 -9.29 -5.76
CA ILE A 39 -5.14 -8.58 -6.72
C ILE A 39 -4.28 -7.97 -7.83
N LEU A 40 -4.14 -8.70 -8.93
CA LEU A 40 -3.35 -8.28 -10.08
C LEU A 40 -4.01 -7.16 -10.89
N CYS A 41 -3.17 -6.35 -11.52
CA CYS A 41 -3.61 -5.32 -12.46
C CYS A 41 -4.41 -5.95 -13.60
N SER A 42 -5.62 -5.44 -13.83
CA SER A 42 -6.45 -5.87 -14.94
C SER A 42 -5.82 -5.45 -16.28
N SER A 43 -6.02 -6.24 -17.34
CA SER A 43 -5.64 -5.81 -18.69
C SER A 43 -6.36 -4.50 -19.05
N ASN A 44 -5.66 -3.58 -19.71
CA ASN A 44 -6.23 -2.30 -20.16
C ASN A 44 -7.35 -2.48 -21.20
N THR A 45 -7.37 -3.63 -21.88
CA THR A 45 -8.31 -3.97 -22.93
C THR A 45 -8.84 -5.40 -22.75
N ILE A 46 -10.08 -5.62 -23.19
CA ILE A 46 -10.72 -6.94 -23.28
C ILE A 46 -11.25 -7.13 -24.70
N THR A 47 -11.35 -8.37 -25.15
CA THR A 47 -11.89 -8.70 -26.47
C THR A 47 -13.35 -9.11 -26.34
N ILE A 48 -14.24 -8.37 -26.99
CA ILE A 48 -15.67 -8.70 -27.10
C ILE A 48 -16.02 -8.81 -28.59
N TYR A 49 -16.58 -9.96 -28.99
CA TYR A 49 -16.90 -10.27 -30.40
C TYR A 49 -15.74 -10.02 -31.37
N GLY A 50 -14.51 -10.35 -30.98
CA GLY A 50 -13.31 -10.19 -31.81
C GLY A 50 -12.77 -8.76 -31.92
N LYS A 51 -13.36 -7.78 -31.24
CA LYS A 51 -12.86 -6.40 -31.15
C LYS A 51 -12.26 -6.11 -29.78
N ALA A 52 -11.11 -5.45 -29.76
CA ALA A 52 -10.51 -4.92 -28.54
C ALA A 52 -11.30 -3.68 -28.07
N ILE A 53 -11.73 -3.70 -26.82
CA ILE A 53 -12.40 -2.58 -26.15
C ILE A 53 -11.69 -2.25 -24.84
N VAL A 54 -11.87 -1.03 -24.34
CA VAL A 54 -11.32 -0.61 -23.03
C VAL A 54 -11.94 -1.44 -21.91
N ASN A 55 -11.12 -1.95 -21.00
CA ASN A 55 -11.58 -2.70 -19.84
C ASN A 55 -11.99 -1.73 -18.71
N PRO A 56 -13.28 -1.66 -18.32
CA PRO A 56 -13.70 -0.82 -17.20
C PRO A 56 -13.07 -1.26 -15.86
N SER A 57 -12.74 -2.54 -15.72
CA SER A 57 -12.08 -3.06 -14.51
C SER A 57 -10.66 -2.53 -14.34
N TYR A 58 -9.99 -2.12 -15.42
CA TYR A 58 -8.66 -1.51 -15.36
C TYR A 58 -8.69 -0.15 -14.66
N SER A 59 -9.60 0.74 -15.05
CA SER A 59 -9.71 2.05 -14.42
C SER A 59 -10.10 1.94 -12.95
N HIS A 60 -10.98 0.99 -12.61
CA HIS A 60 -11.36 0.69 -11.23
C HIS A 60 -10.18 0.19 -10.41
N TRP A 61 -9.36 -0.71 -10.97
CA TRP A 61 -8.14 -1.20 -10.32
C TRP A 61 -7.16 -0.06 -10.07
N VAL A 62 -6.84 0.74 -11.10
CA VAL A 62 -5.90 1.88 -10.99
C VAL A 62 -6.37 2.88 -9.94
N HIS A 63 -7.67 3.18 -9.93
CA HIS A 63 -8.24 4.11 -8.95
C HIS A 63 -8.07 3.60 -7.50
N ARG A 64 -8.35 2.32 -7.25
CA ARG A 64 -8.19 1.73 -5.91
C ARG A 64 -6.73 1.64 -5.49
N ASP A 65 -5.87 1.22 -6.40
CA ASP A 65 -4.42 1.12 -6.19
C ASP A 65 -3.83 2.47 -5.77
N GLN A 66 -4.13 3.54 -6.51
CA GLN A 66 -3.58 4.87 -6.23
C GLN A 66 -4.20 5.53 -5.00
N LEU A 67 -5.48 5.32 -4.71
CA LEU A 67 -6.09 5.77 -3.45
C LEU A 67 -5.46 5.09 -2.24
N LEU A 68 -5.14 3.80 -2.37
CA LEU A 68 -4.49 3.06 -1.32
C LEU A 68 -3.04 3.51 -1.12
N LEU A 69 -2.29 3.77 -2.19
CA LEU A 69 -0.94 4.33 -2.09
C LEU A 69 -0.97 5.68 -1.38
N HIS A 70 -1.90 6.56 -1.76
CA HIS A 70 -2.11 7.83 -1.09
C HIS A 70 -2.43 7.65 0.41
N ALA A 71 -3.26 6.65 0.76
CA ALA A 71 -3.57 6.31 2.14
C ALA A 71 -2.33 5.93 2.96
N ILE A 72 -1.50 5.06 2.38
CA ILE A 72 -0.27 4.62 3.02
C ILE A 72 0.65 5.82 3.24
N ILE A 73 0.87 6.65 2.23
CA ILE A 73 1.70 7.86 2.33
C ILE A 73 1.16 8.82 3.40
N ALA A 74 -0.14 9.12 3.38
CA ALA A 74 -0.79 10.01 4.33
C ALA A 74 -0.75 9.48 5.78
N SER A 75 -0.65 8.16 5.95
CA SER A 75 -0.50 7.52 7.26
C SER A 75 0.93 7.51 7.79
N THR A 76 1.89 8.14 7.11
CA THR A 76 3.30 8.18 7.53
C THR A 76 3.71 9.55 8.06
N SER A 77 4.57 9.56 9.07
CA SER A 77 5.18 10.80 9.56
C SER A 77 6.19 11.37 8.55
N ASN A 78 6.42 12.68 8.61
CA ASN A 78 7.32 13.40 7.69
C ASN A 78 8.73 12.82 7.61
N SER A 79 9.23 12.16 8.65
CA SER A 79 10.55 11.51 8.65
C SER A 79 10.61 10.23 7.81
N ILE A 80 9.46 9.66 7.48
CA ILE A 80 9.31 8.41 6.71
C ILE A 80 8.85 8.68 5.27
N VAL A 81 8.29 9.85 4.97
CA VAL A 81 7.82 10.24 3.63
C VAL A 81 8.90 10.21 2.54
N PRO A 82 10.13 10.73 2.74
CA PRO A 82 11.13 10.79 1.67
C PRO A 82 11.47 9.44 1.03
N PRO A 83 11.70 8.35 1.79
CA PRO A 83 11.97 7.03 1.18
C PRO A 83 10.78 6.38 0.48
N ILE A 84 9.53 6.82 0.73
CA ILE A 84 8.33 6.21 0.11
C ILE A 84 7.83 6.99 -1.09
N ALA A 85 8.24 8.25 -1.23
CA ALA A 85 7.82 9.12 -2.33
C ALA A 85 8.19 8.56 -3.72
N SER A 86 9.15 7.63 -3.80
CA SER A 86 9.55 6.96 -5.05
C SER A 86 8.75 5.70 -5.39
N THR A 87 7.87 5.24 -4.50
CA THR A 87 7.07 4.01 -4.71
C THR A 87 5.86 4.31 -5.59
N LYS A 88 5.53 3.37 -6.48
CA LYS A 88 4.45 3.53 -7.48
C LYS A 88 3.21 2.73 -7.14
N THR A 89 3.36 1.73 -6.27
CA THR A 89 2.27 0.84 -5.85
C THR A 89 2.22 0.71 -4.33
N PRO A 90 1.04 0.43 -3.75
CA PRO A 90 0.89 0.07 -2.34
C PRO A 90 1.80 -1.09 -1.92
N HIS A 91 1.95 -2.08 -2.79
CA HIS A 91 2.80 -3.26 -2.56
C HIS A 91 4.28 -2.86 -2.38
N GLU A 92 4.82 -2.02 -3.25
CA GLU A 92 6.19 -1.50 -3.13
C GLU A 92 6.37 -0.70 -1.83
N ALA A 93 5.43 0.19 -1.51
CA ALA A 93 5.46 0.98 -0.29
C ALA A 93 5.46 0.09 0.96
N TRP A 94 4.61 -0.92 0.98
CA TRP A 94 4.48 -1.85 2.10
C TRP A 94 5.75 -2.66 2.34
N ASN A 95 6.32 -3.23 1.27
CA ASN A 95 7.55 -4.02 1.35
C ASN A 95 8.75 -3.17 1.82
N LEU A 96 8.80 -1.89 1.45
CA LEU A 96 9.85 -0.98 1.91
C LEU A 96 9.83 -0.82 3.45
N PHE A 97 8.65 -0.71 4.05
CA PHE A 97 8.52 -0.62 5.52
C PHE A 97 8.90 -1.91 6.23
N ALA A 98 8.39 -3.04 5.72
CA ALA A 98 8.73 -4.36 6.27
C ALA A 98 10.25 -4.55 6.27
N ASN A 99 10.91 -4.31 5.14
CA ASN A 99 12.35 -4.51 5.00
C ASN A 99 13.17 -3.56 5.90
N LYS A 100 12.79 -2.28 6.01
CA LYS A 100 13.49 -1.35 6.91
C LYS A 100 13.41 -1.79 8.37
N THR A 101 12.26 -2.28 8.82
CA THR A 101 12.09 -2.72 10.21
C THR A 101 12.88 -4.00 10.51
N HIS A 102 12.93 -4.94 9.55
CA HIS A 102 13.79 -6.13 9.65
C HIS A 102 15.27 -5.76 9.74
N CYS A 103 15.76 -4.82 8.93
CA CYS A 103 17.14 -4.34 9.02
C CYS A 103 17.45 -3.65 10.36
N MET A 104 16.52 -2.86 10.91
CA MET A 104 16.74 -2.19 12.20
C MET A 104 16.78 -3.17 13.39
N SER A 105 16.02 -4.27 13.31
CA SER A 105 16.01 -5.33 14.33
C SER A 105 17.32 -6.16 14.39
N SER A 106 18.13 -6.10 13.32
CA SER A 106 19.42 -6.77 13.25
C SER A 106 20.56 -5.93 13.83
N ILE A 107 20.42 -4.61 13.91
CA ILE A 107 21.47 -3.70 14.44
C ILE A 107 21.43 -3.62 15.98
N SER A 108 20.27 -3.84 16.60
CA SER A 108 20.13 -3.80 18.07
C SER A 108 20.67 -5.06 18.78
N ARG A 109 21.22 -6.04 18.07
CA ARG A 109 21.75 -7.28 18.63
C ARG A 109 23.29 -7.35 18.67
N SER A 110 23.96 -6.24 18.35
CA SER A 110 25.42 -6.18 18.22
C SER A 110 26.07 -5.05 19.05
N ILE A 111 25.48 -4.66 20.18
CA ILE A 111 26.13 -3.82 21.20
C ILE A 111 25.94 -4.46 22.57
#